data_AF-A0A5B0J082-F1
#
_entry.id   AF-A0A5B0J082-F1
#
_cell.length_a   1.000
_cell.length_b   1.000
_cell.length_c   1.000
_cell.angle_alpha   90.00
_cell.angle_beta   90.00
_cell.angle_gamma   90.00
#
_symmetry.space_group_name_H-M   'P 1'
#
loop_
_entity.id
_entity.type
_entity.pdbx_description
1 polymer ?
#
loop_
_entity_poly.entity_id
_entity_poly.type
_entity_poly.pdbx_seq_one_letter_code
_entity_poly.pdbx_strand_id
1 'polypeptide(L)'
;MNEVRQQMVVGELFDKVTKDVTVTDDDLRAEFPRYAQRLGTPEKRELSNIVVASKEAADKIAADLRGGADFATVARATTIDNATRANGGALGPISADQLQPDYAKAAFGGPAGQVFGPVQNQFGWNVGRSGAVTPGVPANFDQVKDRLRELVLFDRRISLWGQWMTDSLANGDVRYADDYRPADPDTAPTGAGPGLPSGTPQTVPPATGGGG
;
A
#
# COMPACT_ATOMS: atom_id res chain seq x y z
N MET A 1 -1.61 25.96 21.51
CA MET A 1 -0.22 26.17 21.98
C MET A 1 0.34 24.99 22.79
N ASN A 2 -0.47 24.26 23.58
CA ASN A 2 0.03 23.14 24.39
C ASN A 2 0.41 21.89 23.56
N GLU A 3 -0.42 21.53 22.57
CA GLU A 3 -0.20 20.34 21.72
C GLU A 3 1.10 20.41 20.91
N VAL A 4 1.41 21.56 20.30
CA VAL A 4 2.66 21.76 19.54
C VAL A 4 3.88 21.59 20.45
N ARG A 5 3.84 22.11 21.68
CA ARG A 5 4.91 21.93 22.66
C ARG A 5 5.07 20.45 23.04
N GLN A 6 3.96 19.75 23.28
CA GLN A 6 3.99 18.32 23.60
C GLN A 6 4.58 17.50 22.43
N GLN A 7 4.21 17.81 21.19
CA GLN A 7 4.78 17.17 20.00
C GLN A 7 6.30 17.39 19.89
N MET A 8 6.78 18.60 20.14
CA MET A 8 8.21 18.91 20.13
C MET A 8 8.98 18.13 21.21
N VAL A 9 8.44 18.07 22.43
CA VAL A 9 9.07 17.33 23.54
C VAL A 9 9.15 15.83 23.24
N VAL A 10 8.09 15.24 22.66
CA VAL A 10 8.11 13.82 22.25
C VAL A 10 9.11 13.59 21.11
N GLY A 11 9.22 14.53 20.17
CA GLY A 11 10.22 14.48 19.10
C GLY A 11 11.66 14.49 19.62
N GLU A 12 11.99 15.43 20.51
CA GLU A 12 13.31 15.50 21.15
C GLU A 12 13.64 14.25 21.97
N LEU A 13 12.62 13.70 22.66
CA LEU A 13 12.80 12.47 23.42
C LEU A 13 13.02 11.26 22.50
N PHE A 14 12.27 11.15 21.41
CA PHE A 14 12.48 10.13 20.38
C PHE A 14 13.91 10.21 19.82
N ASP A 15 14.37 11.41 19.46
CA ASP A 15 15.74 11.64 18.99
C ASP A 15 16.75 11.22 20.05
N LYS A 16 16.57 11.62 21.30
CA LYS A 16 17.46 11.26 22.40
C LYS A 16 17.54 9.74 22.65
N VAL A 17 16.42 9.03 22.57
CA VAL A 17 16.35 7.57 22.76
C VAL A 17 17.00 6.83 21.60
N THR A 18 16.89 7.38 20.39
CA THR A 18 17.26 6.65 19.16
C THR A 18 18.53 7.17 18.47
N LYS A 19 19.20 8.19 19.02
CA LYS A 19 20.39 8.84 18.43
C LYS A 19 21.56 7.90 18.14
N ASP A 20 21.69 6.81 18.90
CA ASP A 20 22.82 5.88 18.79
C ASP A 20 22.50 4.71 17.82
N VAL A 21 21.31 4.69 17.21
CA VAL A 21 20.95 3.71 16.18
C VAL A 21 21.75 4.01 14.91
N THR A 22 22.50 3.01 14.46
CA THR A 22 23.29 3.06 13.23
C THR A 22 22.92 1.92 12.30
N VAL A 23 23.28 2.06 11.02
CA VAL A 23 23.07 1.03 10.00
C VAL A 23 24.34 0.92 9.16
N THR A 24 24.95 -0.26 9.20
CA THR A 24 26.14 -0.60 8.41
C THR A 24 25.76 -1.11 7.02
N ASP A 25 26.71 -1.15 6.09
CA ASP A 25 26.44 -1.73 4.77
C ASP A 25 26.10 -3.22 4.81
N ASP A 26 26.65 -3.95 5.78
CA ASP A 26 26.33 -5.37 5.98
C ASP A 26 24.91 -5.56 6.50
N ASP A 27 24.44 -4.66 7.38
CA ASP A 27 23.03 -4.59 7.77
C ASP A 27 22.12 -4.38 6.55
N LEU A 28 22.49 -3.44 5.66
CA LEU A 28 21.71 -3.16 4.46
C LEU A 28 21.62 -4.38 3.55
N ARG A 29 22.71 -5.12 3.38
CA ARG A 29 22.71 -6.35 2.57
C ARG A 29 21.80 -7.43 3.17
N ALA A 30 21.83 -7.58 4.49
CA ALA A 30 20.98 -8.54 5.21
C ALA A 30 19.49 -8.16 5.13
N GLU A 31 19.18 -6.87 5.21
CA GLU A 31 17.81 -6.35 5.16
C GLU A 31 17.26 -6.24 3.73
N PHE A 32 18.12 -6.08 2.71
CA PHE A 32 17.70 -5.83 1.33
C PHE A 32 16.58 -6.77 0.82
N PRO A 33 16.62 -8.10 1.02
CA PRO A 33 15.56 -9.00 0.57
C PRO A 33 14.16 -8.62 1.09
N ARG A 34 14.07 -8.12 2.33
CA ARG A 34 12.80 -7.68 2.95
C ARG A 34 12.23 -6.43 2.28
N TYR A 35 13.09 -5.54 1.79
CA TYR A 35 12.68 -4.27 1.16
C TYR A 35 12.69 -4.33 -0.37
N ALA A 36 13.34 -5.32 -0.97
CA ALA A 36 13.56 -5.40 -2.41
C ALA A 36 12.25 -5.33 -3.22
N GLN A 37 11.17 -5.97 -2.74
CA GLN A 37 9.86 -5.90 -3.40
C GLN A 37 9.26 -4.49 -3.41
N ARG A 38 9.50 -3.70 -2.35
CA ARG A 38 8.99 -2.32 -2.21
C ARG A 38 9.88 -1.28 -2.90
N LEU A 39 11.14 -1.64 -3.13
CA LEU A 39 12.14 -0.76 -3.74
C LEU A 39 12.29 -0.98 -5.25
N GLY A 40 11.73 -2.06 -5.78
CA GLY A 40 11.64 -2.30 -7.21
C GLY A 40 10.52 -1.48 -7.84
N THR A 41 10.47 -1.52 -9.18
CA THR A 41 9.31 -1.06 -9.93
C THR A 41 8.39 -2.27 -10.17
N PRO A 42 7.12 -2.23 -9.74
CA PRO A 42 6.21 -3.34 -9.98
C PRO A 42 5.89 -3.50 -11.47
N GLU A 43 5.48 -4.70 -11.87
CA GLU A 43 4.89 -4.93 -13.18
C GLU A 43 3.65 -4.03 -13.35
N LYS A 44 3.51 -3.43 -14.54
CA LYS A 44 2.30 -2.70 -14.94
C LYS A 44 1.64 -3.39 -16.11
N ARG A 45 0.31 -3.33 -16.16
CA ARG A 45 -0.47 -3.76 -17.31
C ARG A 45 -1.37 -2.64 -17.77
N GLU A 46 -1.49 -2.46 -19.08
CA GLU A 46 -2.59 -1.69 -19.64
C GLU A 46 -3.91 -2.35 -19.22
N LEU A 47 -4.82 -1.63 -18.59
CA LEU A 47 -6.07 -2.18 -18.11
C LEU A 47 -7.26 -1.43 -18.69
N SER A 48 -8.31 -2.18 -19.03
CA SER A 48 -9.62 -1.61 -19.36
C SER A 48 -10.68 -2.30 -18.52
N ASN A 49 -11.72 -1.56 -18.12
CA ASN A 49 -12.77 -2.05 -17.24
C ASN A 49 -14.16 -1.60 -17.69
N ILE A 50 -15.15 -2.46 -17.45
CA ILE A 50 -16.57 -2.18 -17.59
C ILE A 50 -17.21 -2.49 -16.25
N VAL A 51 -17.95 -1.52 -15.70
CA VAL A 51 -18.70 -1.68 -14.45
C VAL A 51 -20.18 -1.76 -14.78
N VAL A 52 -20.91 -2.70 -14.21
CA VAL A 52 -22.37 -2.81 -14.34
C VAL A 52 -23.02 -3.15 -13.01
N ALA A 53 -24.31 -2.86 -12.88
CA ALA A 53 -25.03 -3.00 -11.62
C ALA A 53 -25.31 -4.46 -11.21
N SER A 54 -25.45 -5.37 -12.18
CA SER A 54 -25.84 -6.76 -11.91
C SER A 54 -24.84 -7.77 -12.46
N LYS A 55 -24.80 -8.95 -11.83
CA LYS A 55 -23.93 -10.05 -12.23
C LYS A 55 -24.31 -10.58 -13.60
N GLU A 56 -25.61 -10.65 -13.90
CA GLU A 56 -26.14 -11.18 -15.15
C GLU A 56 -25.69 -10.32 -16.33
N ALA A 57 -25.72 -8.99 -16.17
CA ALA A 57 -25.19 -8.08 -17.18
C ALA A 57 -23.69 -8.27 -17.39
N ALA A 58 -22.94 -8.45 -16.29
CA ALA A 58 -21.50 -8.66 -16.34
C ALA A 58 -21.14 -9.99 -17.01
N ASP A 59 -21.85 -11.07 -16.69
CA ASP A 59 -21.65 -12.40 -17.29
C ASP A 59 -21.89 -12.33 -18.80
N LYS A 60 -22.96 -11.66 -19.24
CA LYS A 60 -23.25 -11.46 -20.66
C LYS A 60 -22.14 -10.68 -21.37
N ILE A 61 -21.71 -9.55 -20.78
CA ILE A 61 -20.63 -8.73 -21.34
C ILE A 61 -19.33 -9.54 -21.42
N ALA A 62 -18.98 -10.31 -20.39
CA ALA A 62 -17.79 -11.15 -20.41
C ALA A 62 -17.86 -12.21 -21.51
N ALA A 63 -19.02 -12.81 -21.76
CA ALA A 63 -19.22 -13.75 -22.87
C ALA A 63 -19.07 -13.07 -24.24
N ASP A 64 -19.71 -11.91 -24.44
CA ASP A 64 -19.62 -11.15 -25.70
C ASP A 64 -18.15 -10.75 -26.01
N LEU A 65 -17.42 -10.26 -25.00
CA LEU A 65 -16.02 -9.86 -25.14
C LEU A 65 -15.10 -11.04 -25.42
N ARG A 66 -15.31 -12.19 -24.77
CA ARG A 66 -14.56 -13.43 -25.07
C ARG A 66 -14.90 -13.97 -26.47
N GLY A 67 -16.10 -13.68 -26.96
CA GLY A 67 -16.53 -13.94 -28.34
C GLY A 67 -15.94 -12.99 -29.38
N GLY A 68 -15.15 -12.00 -28.97
CA GLY A 68 -14.46 -11.07 -29.87
C GLY A 68 -15.15 -9.71 -30.07
N ALA A 69 -16.17 -9.39 -29.26
CA ALA A 69 -16.74 -8.04 -29.28
C ALA A 69 -15.68 -6.98 -28.92
N ASP A 70 -15.76 -5.81 -29.57
CA ASP A 70 -14.85 -4.70 -29.28
C ASP A 70 -15.10 -4.12 -27.88
N PHE A 71 -14.05 -4.13 -27.04
CA PHE A 71 -14.16 -3.74 -25.63
C PHE A 71 -14.60 -2.29 -25.47
N ALA A 72 -14.00 -1.36 -26.24
CA ALA A 72 -14.29 0.06 -26.12
C ALA A 72 -15.73 0.39 -26.51
N THR A 73 -16.26 -0.29 -27.52
CA THR A 73 -17.65 -0.18 -27.96
C THR A 73 -18.62 -0.67 -26.88
N VAL A 74 -18.37 -1.86 -26.30
CA VAL A 74 -19.22 -2.41 -25.23
C VAL A 74 -19.14 -1.53 -23.98
N ALA A 75 -17.95 -1.03 -23.63
CA ALA A 75 -17.74 -0.14 -22.50
C ALA A 75 -18.53 1.16 -22.65
N ARG A 76 -18.41 1.84 -23.80
CA ARG A 76 -19.16 3.08 -24.10
C ARG A 76 -20.67 2.91 -23.95
N ALA A 77 -21.19 1.74 -24.32
CA ALA A 77 -22.61 1.46 -24.30
C ALA A 77 -23.15 1.04 -22.93
N THR A 78 -22.34 0.32 -22.13
CA THR A 78 -22.87 -0.41 -20.95
C THR A 78 -22.29 -0.01 -19.62
N THR A 79 -21.06 0.55 -19.58
CA THR A 79 -20.41 0.83 -18.30
C THR A 79 -21.15 1.91 -17.51
N ILE A 80 -21.37 1.69 -16.22
CA ILE A 80 -21.91 2.70 -15.29
C ILE A 80 -20.81 3.64 -14.77
N ASP A 81 -19.54 3.33 -15.03
CA ASP A 81 -18.42 4.21 -14.74
C ASP A 81 -18.33 5.35 -15.77
N ASN A 82 -18.88 6.51 -15.42
CA ASN A 82 -18.88 7.69 -16.28
C ASN A 82 -17.46 8.24 -16.54
N ALA A 83 -16.48 8.00 -15.66
CA ALA A 83 -15.14 8.55 -15.82
C ALA A 83 -14.38 7.89 -16.98
N THR A 84 -14.61 6.59 -17.19
CA THR A 84 -13.92 5.82 -18.25
C THR A 84 -14.78 5.59 -19.50
N ARG A 85 -16.11 5.82 -19.43
CA ARG A 85 -17.04 5.55 -20.54
C ARG A 85 -16.59 6.16 -21.87
N ALA A 86 -16.24 7.45 -21.90
CA ALA A 86 -15.86 8.13 -23.14
C ALA A 86 -14.59 7.51 -23.79
N ASN A 87 -13.66 7.07 -22.95
CA ASN A 87 -12.40 6.43 -23.36
C ASN A 87 -12.51 4.91 -23.50
N GLY A 88 -13.73 4.37 -23.62
CA GLY A 88 -13.93 2.94 -23.86
C GLY A 88 -13.52 2.05 -22.69
N GLY A 89 -13.60 2.56 -21.45
CA GLY A 89 -13.26 1.80 -20.25
C GLY A 89 -11.76 1.77 -19.93
N ALA A 90 -10.91 2.49 -20.67
CA ALA A 90 -9.46 2.49 -20.46
C ALA A 90 -9.07 3.10 -19.11
N LEU A 91 -8.27 2.36 -18.33
CA LEU A 91 -7.63 2.81 -17.08
C LEU A 91 -6.14 3.16 -17.29
N GLY A 92 -5.53 2.62 -18.34
CA GLY A 92 -4.11 2.80 -18.65
C GLY A 92 -3.19 1.84 -17.89
N PRO A 93 -1.88 2.13 -17.80
CA PRO A 93 -0.90 1.28 -17.14
C PRO A 93 -1.04 1.34 -15.62
N ILE A 94 -1.42 0.22 -15.02
CA ILE A 94 -1.64 0.08 -13.57
C ILE A 94 -0.86 -1.10 -13.02
N SER A 95 -0.42 -1.03 -11.76
CA SER A 95 0.19 -2.15 -11.04
C SER A 95 -0.80 -2.80 -10.06
N ALA A 96 -0.54 -4.06 -9.70
CA ALA A 96 -1.46 -4.86 -8.90
C ALA A 96 -1.76 -4.27 -7.51
N ASP A 97 -0.80 -3.56 -6.91
CA ASP A 97 -0.92 -2.88 -5.61
C ASP A 97 -1.86 -1.66 -5.64
N GLN A 98 -2.22 -1.15 -6.83
CA GLN A 98 -3.16 -0.05 -7.01
C GLN A 98 -4.62 -0.55 -7.15
N LEU A 99 -4.84 -1.86 -7.11
CA LEU A 99 -6.13 -2.49 -7.32
C LEU A 99 -6.63 -3.18 -6.05
N GLN A 100 -7.95 -3.38 -5.95
CA GLN A 100 -8.50 -4.22 -4.88
C GLN A 100 -8.03 -5.67 -5.05
N PRO A 101 -7.71 -6.40 -3.96
CA PRO A 101 -6.99 -7.68 -4.03
C PRO A 101 -7.61 -8.71 -4.99
N ASP A 102 -8.92 -8.92 -4.93
CA ASP A 102 -9.60 -9.90 -5.79
C ASP A 102 -9.59 -9.50 -7.27
N TYR A 103 -9.71 -8.20 -7.54
CA TYR A 103 -9.64 -7.65 -8.89
C TYR A 103 -8.21 -7.71 -9.43
N ALA A 104 -7.21 -7.39 -8.61
CA ALA A 104 -5.79 -7.52 -8.94
C ALA A 104 -5.44 -8.97 -9.30
N LYS A 105 -5.90 -9.93 -8.48
CA LYS A 105 -5.70 -11.37 -8.72
C LYS A 105 -6.28 -11.79 -10.07
N ALA A 106 -7.47 -11.32 -10.43
CA ALA A 106 -8.09 -11.62 -11.72
C ALA A 106 -7.34 -10.96 -12.90
N ALA A 107 -6.96 -9.69 -12.76
CA ALA A 107 -6.30 -8.91 -13.80
C ALA A 107 -4.86 -9.41 -14.11
N PHE A 108 -4.12 -9.81 -13.08
CA PHE A 108 -2.72 -10.20 -13.20
C PHE A 108 -2.51 -11.72 -13.29
N GLY A 109 -3.50 -12.52 -12.89
CA GLY A 109 -3.41 -13.99 -12.88
C GLY A 109 -3.52 -14.64 -14.26
N GLY A 110 -4.12 -13.95 -15.25
CA GLY A 110 -4.27 -14.43 -16.62
C GLY A 110 -3.22 -13.91 -17.60
N PRO A 111 -3.13 -14.48 -18.82
CA PRO A 111 -2.31 -13.94 -19.90
C PRO A 111 -2.72 -12.53 -20.33
N ALA A 112 -1.75 -11.77 -20.86
CA ALA A 112 -2.01 -10.50 -21.53
C ALA A 112 -3.01 -10.66 -22.68
N GLY A 113 -3.81 -9.63 -22.92
CA GLY A 113 -4.86 -9.58 -23.93
C GLY A 113 -6.20 -10.20 -23.53
N GLN A 114 -6.27 -10.94 -22.41
CA GLN A 114 -7.48 -11.69 -22.03
C GLN A 114 -8.49 -10.88 -21.20
N VAL A 115 -9.75 -11.27 -21.35
CA VAL A 115 -10.89 -10.78 -20.56
C VAL A 115 -10.99 -11.57 -19.26
N PHE A 116 -11.08 -10.88 -18.14
CA PHE A 116 -11.23 -11.45 -16.81
C PHE A 116 -12.48 -10.92 -16.09
N GLY A 117 -12.87 -11.61 -15.02
CA GLY A 117 -14.12 -11.38 -14.30
C GLY A 117 -15.31 -12.15 -14.88
N PRO A 118 -16.53 -11.89 -14.38
CA PRO A 118 -16.89 -10.76 -13.50
C PRO A 118 -16.29 -10.81 -12.08
N VAL A 119 -15.98 -9.65 -11.52
CA VAL A 119 -15.53 -9.49 -10.11
C VAL A 119 -16.38 -8.41 -9.44
N GLN A 120 -16.96 -8.70 -8.28
CA GLN A 120 -17.76 -7.75 -7.53
C GLN A 120 -16.88 -6.87 -6.64
N ASN A 121 -17.16 -5.57 -6.61
CA ASN A 121 -16.63 -4.64 -5.62
C ASN A 121 -17.70 -3.63 -5.20
N GLN A 122 -17.34 -2.66 -4.37
CA GLN A 122 -18.24 -1.59 -3.90
C GLN A 122 -18.87 -0.72 -5.01
N PHE A 123 -18.32 -0.74 -6.23
CA PHE A 123 -18.83 0.02 -7.37
C PHE A 123 -19.77 -0.80 -8.27
N GLY A 124 -19.86 -2.11 -8.07
CA GLY A 124 -20.70 -3.02 -8.85
C GLY A 124 -19.94 -4.25 -9.34
N TRP A 125 -20.36 -4.79 -10.47
CA TRP A 125 -19.74 -5.94 -11.13
C TRP A 125 -18.81 -5.48 -12.24
N ASN A 126 -17.56 -5.92 -12.17
CA ASN A 126 -16.47 -5.44 -13.03
C ASN A 126 -16.05 -6.54 -14.00
N VAL A 127 -15.95 -6.21 -15.27
CA VAL A 127 -15.39 -7.05 -16.33
C VAL A 127 -14.23 -6.31 -16.94
N GLY A 128 -13.04 -6.89 -16.86
CA GLY A 128 -11.82 -6.21 -17.29
C GLY A 128 -11.12 -6.93 -18.45
N ARG A 129 -10.20 -6.22 -19.08
CA ARG A 129 -9.25 -6.79 -20.04
C ARG A 129 -7.85 -6.32 -19.69
N SER A 130 -6.94 -7.27 -19.50
CA SER A 130 -5.53 -6.99 -19.32
C SER A 130 -4.88 -6.88 -20.69
N GLY A 131 -4.13 -5.81 -20.93
CA GLY A 131 -3.47 -5.47 -22.17
C GLY A 131 -1.97 -5.74 -22.11
N ALA A 132 -1.19 -4.85 -22.73
CA ALA A 132 0.27 -4.94 -22.77
C ALA A 132 0.88 -4.98 -21.36
N VAL A 133 1.91 -5.81 -21.20
CA VAL A 133 2.64 -5.98 -19.93
C VAL A 133 3.92 -5.17 -20.02
N THR A 134 4.13 -4.28 -19.05
CA THR A 134 5.41 -3.64 -18.77
C THR A 134 6.05 -4.41 -17.61
N PRO A 135 7.14 -5.17 -17.85
CA PRO A 135 7.77 -5.97 -16.81
C PRO A 135 8.21 -5.12 -15.62
N GLY A 136 8.08 -5.69 -14.42
CA GLY A 136 8.67 -5.09 -13.23
C GLY A 136 10.20 -5.07 -13.32
N VAL A 137 10.82 -4.08 -12.69
CA VAL A 137 12.27 -3.98 -12.54
C VAL A 137 12.60 -4.28 -11.08
N PRO A 138 13.26 -5.41 -10.78
CA PRO A 138 13.71 -5.70 -9.43
C PRO A 138 14.58 -4.57 -8.89
N ALA A 139 14.51 -4.32 -7.58
CA ALA A 139 15.43 -3.40 -6.95
C ALA A 139 16.88 -3.87 -7.20
N ASN A 140 17.76 -2.92 -7.49
CA ASN A 140 19.19 -3.15 -7.50
C ASN A 140 19.78 -2.55 -6.22
N PHE A 141 20.50 -3.37 -5.44
CA PHE A 141 21.04 -2.96 -4.14
C PHE A 141 21.85 -1.66 -4.23
N ASP A 142 22.78 -1.55 -5.18
CA ASP A 142 23.66 -0.39 -5.30
C ASP A 142 22.88 0.88 -5.64
N GLN A 143 21.86 0.77 -6.49
CA GLN A 143 21.00 1.90 -6.89
C GLN A 143 20.08 2.37 -5.76
N VAL A 144 19.64 1.47 -4.88
CA VAL A 144 18.69 1.79 -3.80
C VAL A 144 19.33 1.87 -2.42
N LYS A 145 20.66 1.72 -2.32
CA LYS A 145 21.40 1.61 -1.05
C LYS A 145 21.10 2.74 -0.08
N ASP A 146 21.14 3.99 -0.55
CA ASP A 146 20.93 5.15 0.31
C ASP A 146 19.47 5.25 0.78
N ARG A 147 18.52 5.01 -0.12
CA ARG A 147 17.09 4.92 0.24
C ARG A 147 16.82 3.77 1.21
N LEU A 148 17.46 2.62 1.02
CA LEU A 148 17.36 1.48 1.91
C LEU A 148 17.91 1.84 3.30
N ARG A 149 19.03 2.58 3.38
CA ARG A 149 19.59 3.03 4.64
C ARG A 149 18.63 3.90 5.43
N GLU A 150 17.98 4.86 4.78
CA GLU A 150 16.97 5.70 5.42
C GLU A 150 15.81 4.88 5.97
N LEU A 151 15.29 3.93 5.18
CA LEU A 151 14.19 3.05 5.59
C LEU A 151 14.58 2.14 6.76
N VAL A 152 15.74 1.47 6.68
CA VAL A 152 16.21 0.57 7.73
C VAL A 152 16.54 1.34 9.01
N LEU A 153 17.16 2.52 8.89
CA LEU A 153 17.44 3.38 10.04
C LEU A 153 16.13 3.78 10.72
N PHE A 154 15.15 4.25 9.95
CA PHE A 154 13.84 4.62 10.47
C PHE A 154 13.16 3.44 11.18
N ASP A 155 13.07 2.27 10.54
CA ASP A 155 12.44 1.09 11.12
C ASP A 155 13.13 0.65 12.41
N ARG A 156 14.47 0.71 12.49
CA ARG A 156 15.22 0.42 13.72
C ARG A 156 14.93 1.43 14.82
N ARG A 157 14.88 2.73 14.50
CA ARG A 157 14.54 3.78 15.47
C ARG A 157 13.11 3.62 15.99
N ILE A 158 12.14 3.30 15.12
CA ILE A 158 10.76 3.01 15.54
C ILE A 158 10.70 1.77 16.44
N SER A 159 11.44 0.72 16.09
CA SER A 159 11.46 -0.51 16.89
C SER A 159 12.05 -0.26 18.29
N LEU A 160 13.17 0.47 18.38
CA LEU A 160 13.78 0.83 19.66
C LEU A 160 12.87 1.76 20.48
N TRP A 161 12.25 2.74 19.84
CA TRP A 161 11.26 3.60 20.49
C TRP A 161 10.14 2.77 21.10
N GLY A 162 9.56 1.84 20.32
CA GLY A 162 8.52 0.92 20.78
C GLY A 162 8.91 0.14 22.02
N GLN A 163 10.09 -0.47 21.99
CA GLN A 163 10.62 -1.18 23.15
C GLN A 163 10.78 -0.23 24.36
N TRP A 164 11.36 0.95 24.15
CA TRP A 164 11.55 1.94 25.21
C TRP A 164 10.23 2.38 25.87
N MET A 165 9.14 2.58 25.12
CA MET A 165 7.84 2.87 25.76
C MET A 165 7.28 1.67 26.50
N THR A 166 7.39 0.46 25.95
CA THR A 166 6.93 -0.74 26.65
C THR A 166 7.63 -0.87 28.01
N ASP A 167 8.95 -0.68 28.03
CA ASP A 167 9.74 -0.69 29.26
C ASP A 167 9.38 0.48 30.18
N SER A 168 9.15 1.68 29.64
CA SER A 168 8.78 2.86 30.43
C SER A 168 7.39 2.74 31.06
N LEU A 169 6.43 2.11 30.36
CA LEU A 169 5.09 1.85 30.88
C LEU A 169 5.12 0.77 31.96
N ALA A 170 5.88 -0.31 31.76
CA ALA A 170 6.02 -1.38 32.74
C ALA A 170 6.68 -0.89 34.05
N ASN A 171 7.59 0.08 33.95
CA ASN A 171 8.26 0.67 35.11
C ASN A 171 7.52 1.91 35.68
N GLY A 172 6.45 2.36 35.02
CA GLY A 172 5.65 3.50 35.44
C GLY A 172 4.52 3.09 36.37
N ASP A 173 4.10 4.01 37.26
CA ASP A 173 2.89 3.82 38.08
C ASP A 173 1.62 4.14 37.26
N VAL A 174 1.41 3.38 36.19
CA VAL A 174 0.26 3.51 35.29
C VAL A 174 -0.86 2.60 35.79
N ARG A 175 -1.96 3.20 36.23
CA ARG A 175 -3.16 2.47 36.66
C ARG A 175 -4.33 2.85 35.77
N TYR A 176 -5.10 1.86 35.33
CA TYR A 176 -6.43 2.14 34.79
C TYR A 176 -7.30 2.74 35.90
N ALA A 177 -8.10 3.76 35.56
CA ALA A 177 -9.17 4.20 36.44
C ALA A 177 -10.15 3.03 36.67
N ASP A 178 -10.77 2.96 37.85
CA ASP A 178 -11.61 1.82 38.26
C ASP A 178 -12.70 1.49 37.23
N ASP A 179 -13.30 2.51 36.62
CA ASP A 179 -14.36 2.37 35.60
C ASP A 179 -13.86 1.84 34.23
N TYR A 180 -12.54 1.77 34.02
CA TYR A 180 -11.90 1.41 32.76
C TYR A 180 -10.87 0.28 32.90
N ARG A 181 -10.90 -0.46 34.02
CA ARG A 181 -9.96 -1.55 34.28
C ARG A 181 -10.26 -2.77 33.38
N PRO A 182 -9.35 -3.17 32.47
CA PRO A 182 -9.55 -4.38 31.68
C PRO A 182 -9.37 -5.63 32.54
N ALA A 183 -9.84 -6.79 32.05
CA ALA A 183 -9.75 -8.07 32.75
C ALA A 183 -8.31 -8.49 33.10
N ASP A 184 -7.33 -8.00 32.33
CA ASP A 184 -5.90 -8.14 32.61
C ASP A 184 -5.22 -6.75 32.60
N PRO A 185 -5.20 -6.03 33.73
CA PRO A 185 -4.73 -4.65 33.82
C PRO A 185 -3.21 -4.49 33.73
N ASP A 186 -2.46 -5.58 33.89
CA ASP A 186 -1.00 -5.56 33.89
C ASP A 186 -0.43 -5.98 32.51
N THR A 187 -1.30 -6.39 31.57
CA THR A 187 -0.90 -6.60 30.17
C THR A 187 -0.76 -5.29 29.41
N ALA A 188 0.33 -5.18 28.65
CA ALA A 188 0.51 -4.07 27.73
C ALA A 188 -0.67 -4.00 26.73
N PRO A 189 -1.26 -2.81 26.47
CA PRO A 189 -2.43 -2.70 25.61
C PRO A 189 -2.12 -3.21 24.20
N THR A 190 -2.80 -4.29 23.81
CA THR A 190 -2.76 -4.84 22.45
C THR A 190 -3.63 -3.97 21.54
N GLY A 191 -3.02 -2.98 20.86
CA GLY A 191 -3.73 -2.22 19.82
C GLY A 191 -3.24 -0.79 19.57
N ALA A 192 -2.49 -0.21 20.49
CA ALA A 192 -1.81 1.06 20.27
C ALA A 192 -0.31 0.79 20.25
N GLY A 193 0.21 0.41 19.08
CA GLY A 193 1.63 0.61 18.83
C GLY A 193 1.95 2.08 19.10
N PRO A 194 3.15 2.40 19.59
CA PRO A 194 3.55 3.76 19.87
C PRO A 194 3.07 4.76 18.84
N GLY A 195 2.33 5.77 19.29
CA GLY A 195 2.15 6.97 18.46
C GLY A 195 3.53 7.51 18.13
N LEU A 196 3.89 7.49 16.84
CA LEU A 196 5.09 8.19 16.39
C LEU A 196 4.93 9.68 16.69
N PRO A 197 6.01 10.40 17.04
CA PRO A 197 5.95 11.85 17.17
C PRO A 197 5.35 12.47 15.91
N SER A 198 4.38 13.37 16.08
CA SER A 198 3.82 14.12 14.95
C SER A 198 4.95 14.97 14.32
N GLY A 199 5.50 14.50 13.21
CA GLY A 199 6.70 15.06 12.59
C GLY A 199 7.68 14.01 12.05
N THR A 200 7.56 12.73 12.43
CA THR A 200 8.20 11.65 11.67
C THR A 200 7.63 11.64 10.25
N PRO A 201 8.47 11.58 9.19
CA PRO A 201 7.96 11.50 7.82
C PRO A 201 6.97 10.34 7.68
N GLN A 202 5.68 10.67 7.58
CA GLN A 202 4.60 9.72 7.28
C GLN A 202 4.59 9.35 5.79
N THR A 203 5.46 9.96 5.01
CA THR A 203 5.51 9.82 3.56
C THR A 203 6.94 9.51 3.16
N VAL A 204 7.15 8.29 2.66
CA VAL A 204 8.03 8.15 1.50
C VAL A 204 7.45 9.12 0.47
N PRO A 205 8.17 10.16 0.01
CA PRO A 205 7.63 11.02 -1.03
C PRO A 205 7.22 10.13 -2.21
N PRO A 206 6.02 10.33 -2.80
CA PRO A 206 5.69 9.65 -4.04
C PRO A 206 6.81 9.95 -5.04
N ALA A 207 7.19 8.95 -5.82
CA ALA A 207 8.18 9.09 -6.87
C ALA A 207 7.80 10.28 -7.76
N THR A 208 8.44 11.43 -7.55
CA THR A 208 8.44 12.49 -8.54
C THR A 208 9.28 11.97 -9.68
N GLY A 209 8.59 11.47 -10.71
CA GLY A 209 9.18 11.23 -12.01
C GLY A 209 9.76 12.56 -12.50
N GLY A 210 11.07 12.72 -12.34
CA GLY A 210 11.84 13.78 -12.97
C GLY A 210 11.94 13.50 -14.45
N GLY A 211 10.95 13.94 -15.22
CA GLY A 211 11.08 14.23 -16.64
C GLY A 211 11.46 15.69 -16.81
N GLY A 212 12.58 15.93 -17.48
CA GLY A 212 13.13 17.25 -17.80
C GLY A 212 14.58 17.14 -18.21
#